data_AF-A0A6L3VD19-F1
#
_entry.id   AF-A0A6L3VD19-F1
#
_cell.length_a   1.000
_cell.length_b   1.000
_cell.length_c   1.000
_cell.angle_alpha   90.00
_cell.angle_beta   90.00
_cell.angle_gamma   90.00
#
_symmetry.space_group_name_H-M   'P 1'
#
loop_
_entity.id
_entity.type
_entity.pdbx_description
1 polymer ?
#
loop_
_entity_poly.entity_id
_entity_poly.type
_entity_poly.pdbx_seq_one_letter_code
_entity_poly.pdbx_strand_id
1 'polypeptide(L)'
;MDSLSEVRARIDAIDGDLVRLLAERQSLVRAAAAFKADAGAVRAPGRVEQVVALARERAASAGLSPDVAEAVWRAMIGAFIDLELAEHARNTTP
;
A
#
# COMPACT_ATOMS: atom_id res chain seq x y z
N MET A 1 10.80 28.36 -0.41
CA MET A 1 9.38 27.98 -0.34
C MET A 1 8.70 29.13 0.33
N ASP A 2 8.19 30.03 -0.50
CA ASP A 2 7.93 31.40 -0.08
C ASP A 2 6.41 31.69 -0.06
N SER A 3 5.59 30.67 -0.35
CA SER A 3 4.14 30.74 -0.23
C SER A 3 3.49 29.39 0.08
N LEU A 4 2.29 29.43 0.67
CA LEU A 4 1.44 28.25 0.85
C LEU A 4 1.08 27.57 -0.48
N SER A 5 0.98 28.34 -1.56
CA SER A 5 0.69 27.81 -2.90
C SER A 5 1.84 26.91 -3.41
N GLU A 6 3.08 27.35 -3.22
CA GLU A 6 4.27 26.58 -3.61
C GLU A 6 4.40 25.28 -2.79
N VAL A 7 4.10 25.35 -1.49
CA VAL A 7 4.05 24.16 -0.62
C VAL A 7 3.03 23.15 -1.16
N ARG A 8 1.81 23.60 -1.48
CA ARG A 8 0.73 22.74 -2.00
C ARG A 8 1.10 22.13 -3.35
N ALA A 9 1.63 22.92 -4.27
CA ALA A 9 2.05 22.41 -5.58
C ALA A 9 3.11 21.31 -5.45
N ARG A 10 4.01 21.41 -4.46
CA ARG A 10 5.00 20.36 -4.20
C ARG A 10 4.40 19.12 -3.54
N ILE A 11 3.39 19.28 -2.68
CA ILE A 11 2.60 18.15 -2.16
C ILE A 11 1.86 17.45 -3.29
N ASP A 12 1.17 18.19 -4.16
CA ASP A 12 0.43 17.63 -5.29
C ASP A 12 1.35 16.82 -6.23
N ALA A 13 2.58 17.30 -6.44
CA ALA A 13 3.58 16.55 -7.20
C ALA A 13 3.98 15.23 -6.53
N ILE A 14 4.18 15.24 -5.21
CA ILE A 14 4.46 14.03 -4.42
C ILE A 14 3.26 13.07 -4.48
N ASP A 15 2.04 13.57 -4.37
CA ASP A 15 0.82 12.76 -4.45
C ASP A 15 0.70 12.08 -5.82
N GLY A 16 1.07 12.78 -6.90
CA GLY A 16 1.18 12.18 -8.24
C GLY A 16 2.18 11.02 -8.29
N ASP A 17 3.36 11.19 -7.68
CA ASP A 17 4.36 10.12 -7.58
C ASP A 17 3.88 8.95 -6.72
N LEU A 18 3.18 9.22 -5.62
CA LEU A 18 2.59 8.19 -4.77
C LEU A 18 1.56 7.35 -5.54
N VAL A 19 0.68 7.99 -6.32
CA VAL A 19 -0.30 7.27 -7.17
C VAL A 19 0.42 6.36 -8.16
N ARG A 20 1.47 6.85 -8.83
CA ARG A 20 2.27 6.04 -9.77
C ARG A 20 2.90 4.82 -9.08
N LEU A 21 3.51 5.01 -7.91
CA LEU A 21 4.12 3.93 -7.14
C LEU A 21 3.08 2.93 -6.62
N LEU A 22 1.90 3.40 -6.23
CA LEU A 22 0.80 2.52 -5.81
C LEU A 22 0.27 1.67 -6.96
N ALA A 23 0.17 2.22 -8.17
CA ALA A 23 -0.23 1.47 -9.37
C ALA A 23 0.77 0.36 -9.72
N GLU A 24 2.07 0.64 -9.60
CA GLU A 24 3.14 -0.36 -9.75
C GLU A 24 3.01 -1.46 -8.68
N ARG A 25 2.86 -1.06 -7.41
CA ARG A 25 2.66 -1.98 -6.30
C ARG A 25 1.43 -2.87 -6.50
N GLN A 26 0.32 -2.31 -7.00
CA GLN A 26 -0.90 -3.07 -7.29
C GLN A 26 -0.66 -4.17 -8.33
N SER A 27 0.12 -3.88 -9.36
CA SER A 27 0.47 -4.87 -10.39
C SER A 27 1.31 -6.02 -9.82
N LEU A 28 2.22 -5.72 -8.87
CA LEU A 28 2.98 -6.74 -8.14
C LEU A 28 2.09 -7.57 -7.20
N VAL A 29 1.09 -6.95 -6.54
CA VAL A 29 0.12 -7.66 -5.70
C VAL A 29 -0.68 -8.67 -6.53
N ARG A 30 -1.20 -8.25 -7.68
CA ARG A 30 -1.91 -9.15 -8.62
C ARG A 30 -1.02 -10.28 -9.11
N ALA A 31 0.22 -9.98 -9.49
CA ALA A 31 1.18 -11.01 -9.89
C ALA A 31 1.44 -12.00 -8.75
N ALA A 32 1.57 -11.52 -7.51
CA ALA A 32 1.73 -12.36 -6.33
C ALA A 32 0.49 -13.22 -6.03
N ALA A 33 -0.72 -12.71 -6.31
CA ALA A 33 -1.97 -13.44 -6.14
C ALA A 33 -2.06 -14.66 -7.08
N ALA A 34 -1.51 -14.57 -8.30
CA ALA A 34 -1.45 -15.71 -9.23
C ALA A 34 -0.68 -16.93 -8.69
N PHE A 35 0.20 -16.75 -7.69
CA PHE A 35 0.92 -17.83 -7.04
C PHE A 35 0.18 -18.42 -5.83
N LYS A 36 -0.93 -17.82 -5.39
CA LYS A 36 -1.71 -18.28 -4.24
C LYS A 36 -2.88 -19.13 -4.74
N ALA A 37 -2.76 -20.45 -4.62
CA ALA A 37 -3.78 -21.40 -5.07
C ALA A 37 -5.07 -21.39 -4.23
N ASP A 38 -5.09 -20.71 -3.08
CA ASP A 38 -6.20 -20.81 -2.12
C ASP A 38 -6.54 -19.45 -1.48
N ALA A 39 -7.83 -19.13 -1.39
CA ALA A 39 -8.33 -17.84 -0.90
C ALA A 39 -7.97 -17.56 0.58
N GLY A 40 -7.68 -18.62 1.36
CA GLY A 40 -7.18 -18.50 2.73
C GLY A 40 -5.80 -17.84 2.85
N ALA A 41 -5.00 -17.85 1.79
CA ALA A 41 -3.68 -17.22 1.74
C ALA A 41 -3.71 -15.70 1.48
N VAL A 42 -4.89 -15.12 1.24
CA VAL A 42 -5.04 -13.70 0.91
C VAL A 42 -4.70 -12.81 2.11
N ARG A 43 -5.06 -13.23 3.34
CA ARG A 43 -4.89 -12.38 4.54
C ARG A 43 -3.49 -12.37 5.14
N ALA A 44 -2.67 -13.40 4.88
CA ALA A 44 -1.29 -13.60 5.37
C ALA A 44 -0.84 -12.64 6.51
N PRO A 45 -1.41 -12.76 7.74
CA PRO A 45 -1.26 -11.73 8.77
C PRO A 45 0.20 -11.50 9.18
N GLY A 46 0.99 -12.57 9.23
CA GLY A 46 2.43 -12.47 9.52
C GLY A 46 3.19 -11.63 8.49
N ARG A 47 2.77 -11.61 7.22
CA ARG A 47 3.39 -10.77 6.19
C ARG A 47 3.03 -9.30 6.37
N VAL A 48 1.80 -8.99 6.80
CA VAL A 48 1.37 -7.61 7.06
C VAL A 48 2.24 -6.98 8.14
N GLU A 49 2.38 -7.66 9.28
CA GLU A 49 3.19 -7.14 10.40
C GLU A 49 4.67 -6.96 10.03
N GLN A 50 5.25 -7.88 9.25
CA GLN A 50 6.62 -7.72 8.74
C GLN A 50 6.78 -6.46 7.86
N VAL A 51 5.82 -6.21 6.97
CA VAL A 51 5.87 -5.06 6.07
C VAL A 51 5.69 -3.76 6.84
N VAL A 52 4.80 -3.73 7.83
CA VAL A 52 4.57 -2.57 8.70
C VAL A 52 5.81 -2.29 9.57
N ALA A 53 6.41 -3.31 10.18
CA ALA A 53 7.62 -3.15 10.98
C ALA A 53 8.78 -2.56 10.15
N LEU A 54 8.98 -3.07 8.94
CA LEU A 54 10.00 -2.55 8.03
C LEU A 54 9.70 -1.11 7.57
N ALA A 55 8.42 -0.77 7.37
CA ALA A 55 8.01 0.60 7.05
C ALA A 55 8.33 1.56 8.20
N ARG A 56 8.04 1.17 9.45
CA ARG A 56 8.38 1.96 10.65
C ARG A 56 9.89 2.22 10.76
N GLU A 57 10.71 1.19 10.55
CA GLU A 57 12.18 1.30 10.59
C GLU A 57 12.71 2.26 9.51
N ARG A 58 12.21 2.12 8.28
CA ARG A 58 12.58 2.99 7.16
C ARG A 58 12.12 4.42 7.37
N ALA A 59 10.93 4.61 7.95
CA ALA A 59 10.39 5.92 8.27
C ALA A 59 11.30 6.66 9.27
N ALA A 60 11.68 5.98 10.36
CA ALA A 60 12.62 6.54 11.34
C ALA A 60 13.94 7.00 10.69
N SER A 61 14.49 6.16 9.81
CA SER A 61 15.74 6.47 9.09
C SER A 61 15.60 7.64 8.10
N ALA A 62 14.41 7.88 7.59
CA ALA A 62 14.11 8.93 6.60
C ALA A 62 13.57 10.24 7.22
N GLY A 63 13.42 10.31 8.55
CA GLY A 63 12.82 11.46 9.23
C GLY A 63 11.29 11.54 9.16
N LEU A 64 10.63 10.45 8.74
CA LEU A 64 9.18 10.31 8.80
C LEU A 64 8.78 9.70 10.16
N SER A 65 7.71 10.20 10.77
CA SER A 65 7.16 9.60 11.99
C SER A 65 6.80 8.13 11.76
N PRO A 66 7.31 7.19 12.57
CA PRO A 66 6.97 5.77 12.46
C PRO A 66 5.47 5.50 12.54
N ASP A 67 4.74 6.28 13.33
CA ASP A 67 3.30 6.12 13.51
C ASP A 67 2.51 6.59 12.27
N VAL A 68 2.98 7.64 11.59
CA VAL A 68 2.43 8.05 10.29
C VAL A 68 2.66 6.95 9.25
N ALA A 69 3.88 6.40 9.20
CA ALA A 69 4.19 5.31 8.29
C ALA A 69 3.33 4.06 8.55
N GLU A 70 3.17 3.66 9.82
CA GLU A 70 2.30 2.54 10.17
C GLU A 70 0.86 2.74 9.69
N ALA A 71 0.27 3.91 9.97
CA ALA A 71 -1.10 4.21 9.56
C ALA A 71 -1.27 4.13 8.03
N VAL A 72 -0.35 4.73 7.28
CA VAL A 72 -0.37 4.70 5.80
C VAL A 72 -0.23 3.28 5.28
N TRP A 73 0.73 2.49 5.80
CA TRP A 73 0.97 1.14 5.32
C TRP A 73 -0.17 0.18 5.65
N ARG A 74 -0.77 0.27 6.84
CA ARG A 74 -1.93 -0.54 7.21
C ARG A 74 -3.13 -0.24 6.31
N ALA A 75 -3.43 1.04 6.08
CA ALA A 75 -4.51 1.45 5.18
C ALA A 75 -4.27 0.98 3.74
N MET A 76 -3.06 1.19 3.21
CA MET A 76 -2.68 0.73 1.86
C MET A 76 -2.80 -0.79 1.72
N ILE A 77 -2.29 -1.57 2.68
CA ILE A 77 -2.37 -3.03 2.64
C ILE A 77 -3.82 -3.49 2.71
N GLY A 78 -4.64 -2.90 3.60
CA GLY A 78 -6.06 -3.19 3.71
C GLY A 78 -6.80 -2.97 2.39
N ALA A 79 -6.58 -1.82 1.74
CA ALA A 79 -7.19 -1.51 0.46
C ALA A 79 -6.86 -2.53 -0.64
N PHE A 80 -5.62 -3.04 -0.68
CA PHE A 80 -5.26 -4.09 -1.64
C PHE A 80 -5.88 -5.45 -1.30
N ILE A 81 -5.98 -5.81 -0.02
CA ILE A 81 -6.68 -7.03 0.39
C ILE A 81 -8.15 -6.97 -0.04
N ASP A 82 -8.81 -5.84 0.19
CA ASP A 82 -10.21 -5.66 -0.17
C ASP A 82 -10.43 -5.71 -1.69
N LEU A 83 -9.51 -5.11 -2.47
CA LEU A 83 -9.52 -5.21 -3.93
C LEU A 83 -9.43 -6.66 -4.39
N GLU A 84 -8.48 -7.43 -3.86
CA GLU A 84 -8.25 -8.83 -4.23
C GLU A 84 -9.46 -9.70 -3.87
N LEU A 85 -10.08 -9.49 -2.70
CA LEU A 85 -11.30 -10.18 -2.30
C LEU A 85 -12.46 -9.89 -3.25
N ALA A 86 -12.62 -8.64 -3.67
CA ALA A 86 -13.65 -8.23 -4.63
C ALA A 86 -13.39 -8.82 -6.04
N GLU A 87 -12.13 -8.92 -6.47
CA GLU A 87 -11.74 -9.57 -7.72
C GLU A 87 -12.03 -11.08 -7.70
N HIS A 88 -11.68 -11.77 -6.61
CA HIS A 88 -12.00 -13.19 -6.45
C HIS A 88 -13.52 -13.43 -6.49
N ALA A 89 -14.31 -12.66 -5.73
CA ALA A 89 -15.76 -12.80 -5.69
C ALA A 89 -16.41 -12.68 -7.09
N ARG A 90 -15.94 -11.74 -7.92
CA ARG A 90 -16.38 -11.58 -9.31
C ARG A 90 -16.01 -12.77 -10.20
N ASN A 91 -14.85 -13.39 -9.98
CA ASN A 91 -14.37 -14.51 -10.80
C ASN A 91 -14.98 -15.86 -10.40
N THR A 92 -15.56 -15.98 -9.19
CA THR A 92 -16.26 -17.19 -8.71
C THR A 92 -17.79 -17.16 -8.89
N THR A 93 -18.36 -16.09 -9.46
CA THR A 93 -19.80 -16.05 -9.80
C THR A 93 -19.99 -16.60 -11.22
N PRO A 94 -20.74 -17.69 -11.43
CA PRO A 94 -20.95 -18.30 -12.75
C PRO A 94 -21.79 -17.45 -13.71
#